data_AF-A0A564WLT7-F1
#
_entry.id   AF-A0A564WLT7-F1
#
_cell.length_a   1.000
_cell.length_b   1.000
_cell.length_c   1.000
_cell.angle_alpha   90.00
_cell.angle_beta   90.00
_cell.angle_gamma   90.00
#
_symmetry.space_group_name_H-M   'P 1'
#
loop_
_entity.id
_entity.type
_entity.pdbx_description
1 polymer ?
#
loop_
_entity_poly.entity_id
_entity_poly.type
_entity_poly.pdbx_seq_one_letter_code
_entity_poly.pdbx_strand_id
1 'polypeptide(L)'
;MEKCTDTVVNWMIRCNAINEADKELYKYALYSFFLLVSPLILAGVIGFGLGSVKHGVALIFPFVVLRKFSGGYHAKNLHTCILGSGFLLFLCIMLSMHVQCDLKLAIATVIASVSLITFSPIDSENRRLDTNEKRTYKKTTVFFVILFGLLDIALFLLGKYICWDITNSRLTSTLYRKENV
;
A
#
# COMPACT_ATOMS: atom_id res chain seq x y z
N MET A 1 -18.26 12.88 -9.60
CA MET A 1 -18.33 12.67 -8.14
C MET A 1 -18.58 13.95 -7.34
N GLU A 2 -18.33 15.16 -7.88
CA GLU A 2 -18.73 16.42 -7.21
C GLU A 2 -20.19 16.42 -6.77
N LYS A 3 -21.11 15.95 -7.62
CA LYS A 3 -22.53 15.79 -7.27
C LYS A 3 -22.77 14.95 -6.01
N CYS A 4 -21.97 13.92 -5.76
CA CYS A 4 -22.13 13.05 -4.58
C CYS A 4 -21.64 13.78 -3.33
N THR A 5 -20.44 14.36 -3.38
CA THR A 5 -19.87 15.14 -2.28
C THR A 5 -20.74 16.37 -1.96
N ASP A 6 -21.23 17.08 -2.98
CA ASP A 6 -22.15 18.21 -2.82
C ASP A 6 -23.48 17.77 -2.18
N THR A 7 -24.01 16.60 -2.57
CA THR A 7 -25.24 16.08 -1.96
C THR A 7 -25.04 15.79 -0.47
N VAL A 8 -23.92 15.17 -0.09
CA VAL A 8 -23.60 14.86 1.31
C VAL A 8 -23.37 16.12 2.12
N VAL A 9 -22.60 17.10 1.59
CA VAL A 9 -22.35 18.36 2.30
C VAL A 9 -23.63 19.19 2.42
N ASN A 10 -24.44 19.29 1.36
CA ASN A 10 -25.72 20.00 1.42
C ASN A 10 -26.74 19.30 2.34
N TRP A 11 -26.63 17.99 2.54
CA TRP A 11 -27.43 17.28 3.55
C TRP A 11 -26.96 17.62 4.97
N MET A 12 -25.64 17.62 5.22
CA MET A 12 -25.08 18.00 6.52
C MET A 12 -25.38 19.47 6.90
N ILE A 13 -25.35 20.39 5.93
CA ILE A 13 -25.77 21.80 6.15
C ILE A 13 -27.26 21.86 6.51
N ARG A 14 -28.12 21.10 5.81
CA ARG A 14 -29.56 21.03 6.13
C ARG A 14 -29.84 20.46 7.52
N CYS A 15 -28.99 19.57 8.01
CA CYS A 15 -29.06 19.04 9.37
C CYS A 15 -28.44 19.98 10.43
N ASN A 16 -28.00 21.19 10.06
CA ASN A 16 -27.29 22.13 10.94
C ASN A 16 -26.03 21.54 11.59
N ALA A 17 -25.44 20.50 10.97
CA ALA A 17 -24.22 19.87 11.47
C ALA A 17 -22.96 20.67 11.11
N ILE A 18 -23.02 21.52 10.08
CA ILE A 18 -21.93 22.36 9.59
C ILE A 18 -22.46 23.67 9.01
N ASN A 19 -21.64 24.71 9.12
CA ASN A 19 -21.93 26.04 8.62
C ASN A 19 -21.66 26.13 7.10
N GLU A 20 -22.43 26.94 6.39
CA GLU A 20 -22.32 27.08 4.93
C GLU A 20 -20.97 27.69 4.52
N ALA A 21 -20.36 28.51 5.39
CA ALA A 21 -19.03 29.07 5.20
C ALA A 21 -17.92 28.00 5.10
N ASP A 22 -18.10 26.85 5.74
CA ASP A 22 -17.12 25.76 5.78
C ASP A 22 -17.36 24.68 4.71
N LYS A 23 -18.34 24.90 3.83
CA LYS A 23 -18.77 23.94 2.80
C LYS A 23 -17.62 23.41 1.95
N GLU A 24 -16.77 24.30 1.45
CA GLU A 24 -15.63 23.94 0.59
C GLU A 24 -14.57 23.12 1.34
N LEU A 25 -14.35 23.43 2.63
CA LEU A 25 -13.43 22.68 3.48
C LEU A 25 -13.92 21.24 3.69
N TYR A 26 -15.21 21.07 3.98
CA TYR A 26 -15.81 19.75 4.15
C TYR A 26 -15.90 18.96 2.84
N LYS A 27 -16.12 19.64 1.71
CA LYS A 27 -16.06 19.03 0.38
C LYS A 27 -14.66 18.48 0.10
N TYR A 28 -13.62 19.24 0.42
CA TYR A 28 -12.23 18.78 0.33
C TYR A 28 -11.93 17.61 1.27
N ALA A 29 -12.42 17.67 2.52
CA ALA A 29 -12.21 16.61 3.51
C ALA A 29 -12.87 15.28 3.06
N LEU A 30 -14.11 15.33 2.58
CA LEU A 30 -14.80 14.16 2.04
C LEU A 30 -14.11 13.61 0.80
N TYR A 31 -13.67 14.49 -0.11
CA TYR A 31 -12.94 14.06 -1.31
C TYR A 31 -11.63 13.34 -0.93
N SER A 32 -10.89 13.88 0.04
CA SER A 32 -9.68 13.26 0.58
C SER A 32 -9.97 11.93 1.30
N PHE A 33 -11.08 11.84 2.01
CA PHE A 33 -11.53 10.60 2.64
C PHE A 33 -11.82 9.51 1.62
N PHE A 34 -12.56 9.81 0.55
CA PHE A 34 -12.82 8.84 -0.52
C PHE A 34 -11.55 8.40 -1.24
N LEU A 35 -10.58 9.29 -1.43
CA LEU A 35 -9.26 8.95 -1.98
C LEU A 35 -8.45 8.01 -1.09
N LEU A 36 -8.62 8.11 0.23
CA LEU A 36 -7.96 7.22 1.18
C LEU A 36 -8.65 5.85 1.23
N VAL A 37 -9.98 5.84 1.27
CA VAL A 37 -10.78 4.62 1.45
C VAL A 37 -10.89 3.80 0.15
N SER A 38 -10.96 4.44 -1.01
CA SER A 38 -11.17 3.71 -2.27
C SER A 38 -10.04 2.72 -2.61
N PRO A 39 -8.75 3.07 -2.53
CA PRO A 39 -7.67 2.11 -2.72
C PRO A 39 -7.66 1.01 -1.66
N LEU A 40 -8.11 1.29 -0.43
CA LEU A 40 -8.23 0.30 0.65
C LEU A 40 -9.27 -0.77 0.29
N ILE A 41 -10.46 -0.35 -0.15
CA ILE A 41 -11.52 -1.26 -0.59
C ILE A 41 -11.03 -2.09 -1.78
N LEU A 42 -10.43 -1.44 -2.78
CA LEU A 42 -9.99 -2.13 -3.99
C LEU A 42 -8.91 -3.17 -3.70
N ALA A 43 -7.92 -2.82 -2.87
CA ALA A 43 -6.87 -3.74 -2.46
C ALA A 43 -7.46 -4.92 -1.66
N GLY A 44 -8.43 -4.66 -0.77
CA GLY A 44 -9.16 -5.69 -0.02
C GLY A 44 -9.91 -6.67 -0.92
N VAL A 45 -10.65 -6.16 -1.92
CA VAL A 45 -11.40 -6.98 -2.87
C VAL A 45 -10.46 -7.85 -3.71
N ILE A 46 -9.37 -7.27 -4.24
CA ILE A 46 -8.38 -8.02 -5.03
C ILE A 46 -7.70 -9.09 -4.17
N GLY A 47 -7.27 -8.74 -2.96
CA GLY A 47 -6.61 -9.67 -2.03
C GLY A 47 -7.51 -10.82 -1.59
N PHE A 48 -8.80 -10.56 -1.38
CA PHE A 48 -9.79 -11.59 -1.07
C PHE A 48 -10.07 -12.49 -2.27
N GLY A 49 -10.23 -11.92 -3.47
CA GLY A 49 -10.55 -12.67 -4.70
C GLY A 49 -9.46 -13.65 -5.15
N LEU A 50 -8.20 -13.41 -4.78
CA LEU A 50 -7.08 -14.28 -5.13
C LEU A 50 -6.88 -15.48 -4.18
N GLY A 51 -7.77 -15.67 -3.21
CA GLY A 51 -7.82 -16.89 -2.38
C GLY A 51 -6.67 -17.05 -1.37
N SER A 52 -5.80 -16.05 -1.24
CA SER A 52 -4.67 -16.05 -0.30
C SER A 52 -4.71 -14.82 0.60
N VAL A 53 -5.57 -14.88 1.63
CA VAL A 53 -5.78 -13.80 2.62
C VAL A 53 -4.45 -13.33 3.22
N LYS A 54 -3.50 -14.24 3.46
CA LYS A 54 -2.17 -13.91 4.02
C LYS A 54 -1.36 -13.00 3.09
N HIS A 55 -1.28 -13.32 1.81
CA HIS A 55 -0.56 -12.52 0.81
C HIS A 55 -1.26 -11.18 0.56
N GLY A 56 -2.60 -11.19 0.50
CA GLY A 56 -3.40 -9.98 0.39
C GLY A 56 -3.15 -9.02 1.54
N VAL A 57 -3.30 -9.48 2.79
CA VAL A 57 -3.09 -8.62 3.98
C VAL A 57 -1.65 -8.11 4.06
N ALA A 58 -0.65 -8.96 3.75
CA ALA A 58 0.76 -8.58 3.75
C ALA A 58 1.09 -7.48 2.73
N LEU A 59 0.37 -7.39 1.61
CA LEU A 59 0.55 -6.34 0.61
C LEU A 59 -0.34 -5.11 0.85
N ILE A 60 -1.57 -5.30 1.31
CA ILE A 60 -2.53 -4.22 1.57
C ILE A 60 -2.03 -3.31 2.70
N PHE A 61 -1.53 -3.89 3.80
CA PHE A 61 -1.18 -3.13 4.99
C PHE A 61 -0.02 -2.14 4.73
N PRO A 62 1.13 -2.55 4.17
CA PRO A 62 2.20 -1.63 3.81
C PRO A 62 1.76 -0.59 2.79
N PHE A 63 0.96 -0.99 1.79
CA PHE A 63 0.48 -0.06 0.77
C PHE A 63 -0.37 1.07 1.38
N VAL A 64 -1.30 0.76 2.29
CA VAL A 64 -2.18 1.74 2.92
C VAL A 64 -1.39 2.69 3.81
N VAL A 65 -0.47 2.15 4.62
CA VAL A 65 0.37 2.94 5.52
C VAL A 65 1.28 3.85 4.70
N LEU A 66 2.02 3.31 3.74
CA LEU A 66 2.92 4.08 2.89
C LEU A 66 2.17 5.15 2.13
N ARG A 67 1.04 4.83 1.50
CA ARG A 67 0.22 5.80 0.75
C ARG A 67 -0.34 6.93 1.62
N LYS A 68 -0.68 6.65 2.88
CA LYS A 68 -1.13 7.68 3.82
C LYS A 68 -0.05 8.71 4.13
N PHE A 69 1.22 8.28 4.22
CA PHE A 69 2.34 9.15 4.60
C PHE A 69 3.13 9.70 3.42
N SER A 70 3.26 8.95 2.32
CA SER A 70 3.91 9.42 1.08
C SER A 70 3.11 10.49 0.36
N GLY A 71 1.82 10.60 0.70
CA GLY A 71 0.84 11.33 -0.09
C GLY A 71 0.53 10.59 -1.39
N GLY A 72 -0.26 11.23 -2.23
CA GLY A 72 -0.61 10.73 -3.55
C GLY A 72 -0.89 11.88 -4.50
N TYR A 73 -0.74 11.63 -5.80
CA TYR A 73 -1.08 12.62 -6.81
C TYR A 73 -2.60 12.86 -6.76
N HIS A 74 -3.00 14.03 -6.27
CA HIS A 74 -4.38 14.45 -6.24
C HIS A 74 -4.75 14.93 -7.64
N ALA A 75 -4.98 13.99 -8.55
CA ALA A 75 -5.45 14.33 -9.88
C ALA A 75 -6.78 15.08 -9.77
N LYS A 76 -6.99 16.08 -10.65
CA LYS A 76 -8.26 16.82 -10.78
C LYS A 76 -9.48 15.89 -10.89
N ASN A 77 -9.25 14.66 -11.35
CA ASN A 77 -10.25 13.60 -11.43
C ASN A 77 -9.95 12.47 -10.42
N LEU A 78 -10.88 12.24 -9.50
CA LEU A 78 -10.84 11.15 -8.52
C LEU A 78 -10.73 9.77 -9.19
N HIS A 79 -11.47 9.59 -10.28
CA HIS A 79 -11.53 8.33 -11.01
C HIS A 79 -10.18 7.91 -11.57
N THR A 80 -9.37 8.84 -12.09
CA THR A 80 -8.03 8.50 -12.59
C THR A 80 -7.08 8.11 -11.45
N CYS A 81 -7.22 8.73 -10.28
CA CYS A 81 -6.45 8.33 -9.11
C CYS A 81 -6.83 6.92 -8.64
N ILE A 82 -8.14 6.63 -8.53
CA ILE A 82 -8.65 5.31 -8.13
C ILE A 82 -8.23 4.23 -9.14
N LEU A 83 -8.43 4.48 -10.44
CA LEU A 83 -8.07 3.54 -11.51
C LEU A 83 -6.55 3.31 -11.56
N GLY A 84 -5.74 4.37 -11.53
CA GLY A 84 -4.28 4.23 -11.58
C GLY A 84 -3.73 3.50 -10.37
N SER A 85 -4.23 3.82 -9.18
CA SER A 85 -3.82 3.17 -7.93
C SER A 85 -4.26 1.72 -7.86
N GLY A 86 -5.46 1.46 -8.36
CA GLY A 86 -6.02 0.12 -8.44
C GLY A 86 -5.30 -0.76 -9.44
N PHE A 87 -4.96 -0.21 -10.60
CA PHE A 87 -4.18 -0.90 -11.61
C PHE A 87 -2.78 -1.24 -11.09
N LEU A 88 -2.12 -0.29 -10.42
CA LEU A 88 -0.81 -0.52 -9.80
C LEU A 88 -0.87 -1.64 -8.75
N LEU A 89 -1.87 -1.60 -7.86
CA LEU A 89 -2.12 -2.63 -6.85
C LEU A 89 -2.36 -4.00 -7.48
N PHE A 90 -3.22 -4.06 -8.49
CA PHE A 90 -3.52 -5.30 -9.21
C PHE A 90 -2.24 -5.89 -9.82
N LEU A 91 -1.42 -5.05 -10.47
CA LEU A 91 -0.17 -5.46 -11.07
C LEU A 91 0.84 -5.96 -10.02
N CYS A 92 0.98 -5.27 -8.89
CA CYS A 92 1.84 -5.70 -7.79
C CYS A 92 1.43 -7.07 -7.23
N ILE A 93 0.13 -7.28 -7.04
CA ILE A 93 -0.37 -8.56 -6.51
C ILE A 93 -0.20 -9.68 -7.54
N MET A 94 -0.47 -9.43 -8.82
CA MET A 94 -0.23 -10.40 -9.89
C MET A 94 1.25 -10.79 -10.01
N LEU A 95 2.15 -9.81 -9.97
CA LEU A 95 3.59 -10.06 -9.96
C LEU A 95 4.01 -10.88 -8.75
N SER A 96 3.49 -10.56 -7.56
CA SER A 96 3.78 -11.29 -6.33
C SER A 96 3.33 -12.75 -6.36
N MET A 97 2.28 -13.07 -7.12
CA MET A 97 1.77 -14.44 -7.24
C MET A 97 2.50 -15.26 -8.31
N HIS A 98 2.97 -14.61 -9.37
CA HIS A 98 3.55 -15.31 -10.54
C HIS A 98 5.07 -15.40 -10.51
N VAL A 99 5.73 -14.49 -9.80
CA VAL A 99 7.19 -14.46 -9.69
C VAL A 99 7.58 -15.16 -8.39
N GLN A 100 8.34 -16.25 -8.50
CA GLN A 100 8.95 -16.90 -7.34
C GLN A 100 9.86 -15.88 -6.62
N CYS A 101 10.03 -16.00 -5.29
CA CYS A 101 10.87 -15.12 -4.48
C CYS A 101 12.34 -15.16 -4.93
N ASP A 102 12.64 -14.45 -6.02
CA ASP A 102 13.92 -14.38 -6.69
C ASP A 102 14.58 -13.03 -6.41
N LEU A 103 15.89 -12.97 -6.59
CA LEU A 103 16.70 -11.74 -6.48
C LEU A 103 16.11 -10.57 -7.30
N LYS A 104 15.41 -10.88 -8.40
CA LYS A 104 14.75 -9.91 -9.27
C LYS A 104 13.63 -9.13 -8.57
N LEU A 105 12.80 -9.80 -7.76
CA LEU A 105 11.76 -9.14 -6.97
C LEU A 105 12.39 -8.25 -5.89
N ALA A 106 13.43 -8.74 -5.21
CA ALA A 106 14.15 -7.96 -4.22
C ALA A 106 14.74 -6.66 -4.82
N ILE A 107 15.35 -6.75 -5.99
CA ILE A 107 15.86 -5.58 -6.73
C ILE A 107 14.72 -4.62 -7.10
N ALA A 108 13.60 -5.14 -7.60
CA ALA A 108 12.43 -4.32 -7.94
C ALA A 108 11.87 -3.58 -6.71
N THR A 109 11.78 -4.25 -5.56
CA THR A 109 11.32 -3.66 -4.29
C THR A 109 12.27 -2.57 -3.80
N VAL A 110 13.58 -2.75 -3.93
CA VAL A 110 14.58 -1.73 -3.58
C VAL A 110 14.41 -0.50 -4.47
N ILE A 111 14.29 -0.69 -5.79
CA ILE A 111 14.07 0.41 -6.73
C ILE A 111 12.78 1.17 -6.39
N ALA A 112 11.68 0.45 -6.15
CA ALA A 112 10.40 1.05 -5.77
C ALA A 112 10.49 1.84 -4.45
N SER A 113 11.21 1.30 -3.47
CA SER A 113 11.42 1.95 -2.17
C SER A 113 12.22 3.25 -2.31
N VAL A 114 13.29 3.24 -3.12
CA VAL A 114 14.09 4.44 -3.40
C VAL A 114 13.26 5.50 -4.12
N SER A 115 12.48 5.11 -5.14
CA SER A 115 11.54 6.03 -5.81
C SER A 115 10.52 6.62 -4.84
N LEU A 116 9.97 5.82 -3.93
CA LEU A 116 8.98 6.28 -2.97
C LEU A 116 9.56 7.31 -1.99
N ILE A 117 10.80 7.11 -1.54
CA ILE A 117 11.50 8.05 -0.65
C ILE A 117 11.84 9.37 -1.35
N THR A 118 12.26 9.34 -2.61
CA THR A 118 12.60 10.56 -3.38
C THR A 118 11.37 11.37 -3.74
N PHE A 119 10.27 10.72 -4.14
CA PHE A 119 9.03 11.40 -4.49
C PHE A 119 8.16 11.77 -3.28
N SER A 120 8.45 11.25 -2.08
CA SER A 120 7.73 11.59 -0.85
C SER A 120 8.30 12.82 -0.12
N PRO A 121 7.44 13.69 0.45
CA PRO A 121 5.99 13.70 0.36
C PRO A 121 5.53 14.46 -0.91
N ILE A 122 4.57 13.89 -1.63
CA ILE A 122 3.96 14.57 -2.78
C ILE A 122 3.07 15.70 -2.25
N ASP A 123 3.43 16.94 -2.55
CA ASP A 123 2.66 18.13 -2.18
C ASP A 123 1.46 18.27 -3.11
N SER A 124 0.27 18.55 -2.57
CA SER A 124 -0.95 18.75 -3.36
C SER A 124 -1.35 20.21 -3.33
N GLU A 125 -1.77 20.76 -4.48
CA GLU A 125 -2.16 22.17 -4.61
C GLU A 125 -3.29 22.57 -3.64
N ASN A 126 -4.22 21.64 -3.36
CA ASN A 126 -5.36 21.84 -2.45
C ASN A 126 -5.04 21.65 -0.96
N ARG A 127 -3.85 21.13 -0.59
CA ARG A 127 -3.37 21.06 0.79
C ARG A 127 -1.87 21.28 0.79
N ARG A 128 -1.48 22.56 0.78
CA ARG A 128 -0.09 22.96 0.97
C ARG A 128 0.31 22.63 2.41
N LEU A 129 1.21 21.67 2.54
CA LEU A 129 1.79 21.32 3.83
C LEU A 129 2.83 22.37 4.19
N ASP A 130 2.83 22.79 5.46
CA ASP A 130 3.91 23.64 5.97
C ASP A 130 5.27 22.91 5.85
N THR A 131 6.36 23.66 5.74
CA THR A 131 7.71 23.09 5.62
C THR A 131 8.05 22.14 6.77
N ASN A 132 7.54 22.40 7.97
CA ASN A 132 7.72 21.53 9.13
C ASN A 132 6.90 20.24 9.00
N GLU A 133 5.65 20.31 8.54
CA GLU A 133 4.81 19.14 8.31
C GLU A 133 5.40 18.24 7.22
N LYS A 134 5.87 18.80 6.11
CA LYS A 134 6.57 18.05 5.05
C LYS A 134 7.75 17.26 5.60
N ARG A 135 8.53 17.88 6.49
CA ARG A 135 9.69 17.22 7.11
C ARG A 135 9.27 16.06 8.00
N THR A 136 8.19 16.22 8.76
CA THR A 136 7.62 15.16 9.61
C THR A 136 7.09 14.01 8.76
N TYR A 137 6.26 14.29 7.75
CA TYR A 137 5.74 13.25 6.86
C TYR A 137 6.86 12.51 6.12
N LYS A 138 7.90 13.23 5.64
CA LYS A 138 9.06 12.59 5.02
C LYS A 138 9.77 11.63 5.96
N LYS A 139 10.03 12.04 7.21
CA LYS A 139 10.65 11.18 8.23
C LYS A 139 9.79 9.97 8.53
N THR A 140 8.47 10.15 8.66
CA THR A 140 7.52 9.05 8.91
C THR A 140 7.48 8.07 7.74
N THR A 141 7.43 8.54 6.49
CA THR A 141 7.48 7.67 5.30
C THR A 141 8.77 6.87 5.26
N VAL A 142 9.93 7.52 5.47
CA VAL A 142 11.23 6.83 5.50
C VAL A 142 11.26 5.76 6.60
N PHE A 143 10.76 6.07 7.79
CA PHE A 143 10.67 5.11 8.89
C PHE A 143 9.83 3.88 8.50
N PHE A 144 8.65 4.07 7.91
CA PHE A 144 7.81 2.95 7.48
C PHE A 144 8.42 2.15 6.32
N VAL A 145 9.08 2.81 5.36
CA VAL A 145 9.79 2.11 4.27
C VAL A 145 10.89 1.21 4.83
N ILE A 146 11.70 1.72 5.77
CA ILE A 146 12.74 0.92 6.43
C ILE A 146 12.12 -0.23 7.22
N LEU A 147 11.09 0.04 8.01
CA LEU A 147 10.41 -0.98 8.83
C LEU A 147 9.83 -2.11 7.98
N PHE A 148 9.07 -1.77 6.92
CA PHE A 148 8.50 -2.77 6.01
C PHE A 148 9.58 -3.50 5.20
N GLY A 149 10.65 -2.80 4.79
CA GLY A 149 11.78 -3.43 4.09
C GLY A 149 12.52 -4.44 4.97
N LEU A 150 12.75 -4.13 6.26
CA LEU A 150 13.35 -5.07 7.20
C LEU A 150 12.45 -6.29 7.46
N LEU A 151 11.14 -6.08 7.59
CA LEU A 151 10.17 -7.17 7.72
C LEU A 151 10.16 -8.08 6.48
N ASP A 152 10.21 -7.50 5.28
CA ASP A 152 10.27 -8.24 4.02
C ASP A 152 11.55 -9.09 3.92
N ILE A 153 12.72 -8.51 4.25
CA ILE A 153 13.99 -9.24 4.30
C ILE A 153 13.96 -10.35 5.35
N ALA A 154 13.41 -10.10 6.53
CA ALA A 154 13.29 -11.10 7.59
C ALA A 154 12.40 -12.28 7.14
N LEU A 155 11.26 -11.99 6.52
CA LEU A 155 10.36 -13.01 5.95
C LEU A 155 11.05 -13.80 4.83
N PHE A 156 11.81 -13.12 3.96
CA PHE A 156 12.58 -13.77 2.90
C PHE A 156 13.63 -14.73 3.45
N LEU A 157 14.40 -14.31 4.47
CA LEU A 157 15.40 -15.16 5.12
C LEU A 157 14.76 -16.34 5.85
N LEU A 158 13.64 -16.12 6.55
CA LEU A 158 12.90 -17.18 7.24
C LEU A 158 12.33 -18.20 6.24
N GLY A 159 11.79 -17.74 5.11
CA GLY A 159 11.30 -18.60 4.04
C GLY A 159 12.40 -19.46 3.41
N LYS A 160 13.58 -18.88 3.16
CA LYS A 160 14.74 -19.65 2.68
C LYS A 160 15.25 -20.63 3.73
N TYR A 161 15.26 -20.25 5.00
CA TYR A 161 15.68 -21.13 6.10
C TYR A 161 14.76 -22.36 6.21
N ILE A 162 13.44 -22.15 6.21
CA ILE A 162 12.45 -23.24 6.26
C ILE A 162 12.57 -24.15 5.02
N CYS A 163 12.72 -23.57 3.83
CA CYS A 163 12.89 -24.34 2.60
C CYS A 163 14.20 -25.14 2.60
N TRP A 164 15.29 -24.54 3.08
CA TRP A 164 16.58 -25.21 3.23
C TRP A 164 16.53 -26.34 4.25
N ASP A 165 15.89 -26.14 5.39
CA ASP A 165 15.73 -27.15 6.46
C ASP A 165 14.85 -28.33 6.00
N ILE A 166 13.76 -28.07 5.28
CA ILE A 166 12.92 -29.12 4.67
C ILE A 166 13.68 -29.90 3.59
N THR A 167 14.50 -29.22 2.80
CA THR A 167 15.31 -29.86 1.75
C THR A 167 16.43 -30.70 2.36
N ASN A 168 17.09 -30.19 3.40
CA ASN A 168 18.17 -30.87 4.11
C ASN A 168 17.67 -32.09 4.91
N SER A 169 16.50 -31.98 5.56
CA SER A 169 15.82 -33.10 6.25
C SER A 169 15.35 -34.19 5.28
N ARG A 170 14.87 -33.85 4.08
CA ARG A 170 14.59 -34.84 3.03
C ARG A 170 15.87 -35.51 2.52
N LEU A 171 16.92 -34.75 2.25
CA LEU A 171 18.20 -35.30 1.78
C LEU A 171 18.81 -36.28 2.79
N THR A 172 18.83 -35.93 4.07
CA THR A 172 19.28 -36.84 5.14
C THR A 172 18.41 -38.09 5.24
N SER A 173 17.08 -37.97 5.11
CA SER A 173 16.20 -39.16 5.09
C SER A 173 16.42 -40.09 3.89
N THR A 174 16.78 -39.52 2.73
CA THR A 174 17.05 -40.29 1.50
C THR A 174 18.42 -40.97 1.56
N LEU A 175 19.42 -40.32 2.16
CA LEU A 175 20.76 -40.89 2.36
C LEU A 175 20.72 -42.05 3.37
N TYR A 176 20.03 -41.88 4.51
CA TYR A 176 19.84 -42.96 5.49
C TYR A 176 19.12 -44.18 4.91
N ARG A 177 18.16 -43.98 4.01
CA ARG A 177 17.47 -45.09 3.32
C ARG A 177 18.38 -45.84 2.34
N LYS A 178 19.39 -45.18 1.79
CA LYS A 178 20.31 -45.77 0.80
C LYS A 178 21.48 -46.52 1.45
N GLU A 179 21.82 -46.23 2.71
CA GLU A 179 22.83 -46.97 3.49
C GLU A 179 22.28 -48.24 4.16
N ASN A 180 20.95 -48.37 4.30
CA ASN A 180 20.29 -49.52 4.96
C ASN A 180 19.67 -50.54 3.97
N VAL A 181 20.08 -50.51 2.70
CA VAL A 181 19.72 -51.48 1.64
C VAL A 181 21.01 -51.96 0.99
#